data_AF-A0A7S4KLK6-F1
#
_entry.id   AF-A0A7S4KLK6-F1
#
_cell.length_a   1.000
_cell.length_b   1.000
_cell.length_c   1.000
_cell.angle_alpha   90.00
_cell.angle_beta   90.00
_cell.angle_gamma   90.00
#
_symmetry.space_group_name_H-M   'P 1'
#
loop_
_entity.id
_entity.type
_entity.pdbx_description
1 polymer ?
#
loop_
_entity_poly.entity_id
_entity_poly.type
_entity_poly.pdbx_seq_one_letter_code
_entity_poly.pdbx_strand_id
1 'polypeptide(L)'
;VFPPNSQGPLIYDYGACNSTFMPPSIYQSCANQELTLQEIVLATLPVYPEIPFAYLQSKTDATQISFYIALAASLGKKPILTQSQFYSQANEIMASYNKFDNFVVFEVDGSHHTFTPMKQYYTAGTLGPDQGSGAGFPMMVDWVNQIPFDDVADDNSISTECQGESYDEGGTDKPENNKYCDSAVYPKTFAVS
;
A
#
# COMPACT_ATOMS: atom_id res chain seq x y z
N VAL A 1 6.23 -2.35 -4.71
CA VAL A 1 7.02 -3.59 -4.85
C VAL A 1 8.07 -3.39 -5.94
N PHE A 2 9.35 -3.57 -5.64
CA PHE A 2 10.47 -3.30 -6.57
C PHE A 2 11.44 -4.47 -6.62
N PRO A 3 12.18 -4.67 -7.73
CA PRO A 3 13.25 -5.66 -7.77
C PRO A 3 14.26 -5.43 -6.64
N PRO A 4 14.81 -6.49 -6.01
CA PRO A 4 15.78 -6.33 -4.94
C PRO A 4 16.96 -5.43 -5.34
N ASN A 5 17.37 -4.53 -4.46
CA ASN A 5 18.46 -3.57 -4.65
C ASN A 5 18.30 -2.69 -5.90
N SER A 6 17.07 -2.30 -6.24
CA SER A 6 16.80 -1.36 -7.34
C SER A 6 16.36 0.03 -6.88
N GLN A 7 15.68 0.14 -5.73
CA GLN A 7 15.12 1.41 -5.27
C GLN A 7 16.20 2.45 -4.96
N GLY A 8 17.18 2.11 -4.13
CA GLY A 8 18.20 3.06 -3.69
C GLY A 8 18.99 3.73 -4.82
N PRO A 9 19.55 2.97 -5.79
CA PRO A 9 20.20 3.57 -6.95
C PRO A 9 19.26 4.47 -7.75
N LEU A 10 18.02 4.05 -8.00
CA LEU A 10 17.04 4.86 -8.73
C LEU A 10 16.72 6.17 -7.98
N ILE A 11 16.45 6.09 -6.68
CA ILE A 11 16.15 7.25 -5.84
C ILE A 11 17.32 8.25 -5.84
N TYR A 12 18.55 7.74 -5.74
CA TYR A 12 19.77 8.55 -5.81
C TYR A 12 19.92 9.20 -7.19
N ASP A 13 19.81 8.43 -8.27
CA ASP A 13 20.02 8.90 -9.65
C ASP A 13 18.96 9.91 -10.11
N TYR A 14 17.72 9.81 -9.61
CA TYR A 14 16.67 10.82 -9.83
C TYR A 14 16.88 12.10 -9.00
N GLY A 15 17.93 12.17 -8.19
CA GLY A 15 18.31 13.36 -7.43
C GLY A 15 17.48 13.58 -6.17
N ALA A 16 16.72 12.58 -5.71
CA ALA A 16 15.84 12.71 -4.54
C ALA A 16 16.64 13.03 -3.27
N CYS A 17 17.90 12.56 -3.16
CA CYS A 17 18.74 12.80 -1.99
C CYS A 17 19.07 14.28 -1.75
N ASN A 18 18.98 15.13 -2.78
CA ASN A 18 19.25 16.56 -2.71
C ASN A 18 17.97 17.39 -2.57
N SER A 19 16.82 16.74 -2.41
CA SER A 19 15.55 17.43 -2.26
C SER A 19 15.37 17.98 -0.84
N THR A 20 14.64 19.09 -0.73
CA THR A 20 14.34 19.73 0.56
C THR A 20 13.30 18.98 1.39
N PHE A 21 12.66 17.95 0.83
CA PHE A 21 11.61 17.18 1.49
C PHE A 21 12.12 15.91 2.17
N MET A 22 13.41 15.56 2.05
CA MET A 22 13.96 14.42 2.77
C MET A 22 14.26 14.75 4.24
N PRO A 23 13.73 13.97 5.20
CA PRO A 23 14.17 14.04 6.59
C PRO A 23 15.68 13.80 6.71
N PRO A 24 16.39 14.54 7.58
CA PRO A 24 17.82 14.32 7.81
C PRO A 24 18.14 12.90 8.27
N SER A 25 17.20 12.22 8.94
CA SER A 25 17.35 10.85 9.45
C SER A 25 17.59 9.80 8.35
N ILE A 26 17.11 10.04 7.13
CA ILE A 26 17.21 9.07 6.02
C ILE A 26 18.24 9.49 4.96
N TYR A 27 18.88 10.65 5.12
CA TYR A 27 19.83 11.19 4.15
C TYR A 27 21.00 10.25 3.89
N GLN A 28 21.58 9.65 4.94
CA GLN A 28 22.74 8.77 4.79
C GLN A 28 22.40 7.51 3.98
N SER A 29 21.22 6.91 4.24
CA SER A 29 20.72 5.77 3.47
C SER A 29 20.53 6.14 2.00
N CYS A 30 20.04 7.36 1.72
CA CYS A 30 19.91 7.86 0.36
C CYS A 30 21.27 8.04 -0.34
N ALA A 31 22.22 8.71 0.32
CA ALA A 31 23.56 8.95 -0.21
C ALA A 31 24.33 7.65 -0.47
N ASN A 32 24.06 6.61 0.33
CA ASN A 32 24.63 5.28 0.16
C ASN A 32 23.90 4.42 -0.90
N GLN A 33 22.84 4.93 -1.53
CA GLN A 33 21.98 4.18 -2.47
C GLN A 33 21.32 2.95 -1.82
N GLU A 34 21.02 3.04 -0.54
CA GLU A 34 20.36 1.98 0.26
C GLU A 34 18.88 2.32 0.53
N LEU A 35 18.50 3.59 0.36
CA LEU A 35 17.15 4.07 0.67
C LEU A 35 16.06 3.36 -0.16
N THR A 36 14.97 3.04 0.51
CA THR A 36 13.74 2.51 -0.08
C THR A 36 12.58 3.49 0.11
N LEU A 37 11.54 3.38 -0.73
CA LEU A 37 10.31 4.14 -0.50
C LEU A 37 9.64 3.74 0.82
N GLN A 38 9.85 2.50 1.27
CA GLN A 38 9.34 1.99 2.53
C GLN A 38 9.94 2.74 3.72
N GLU A 39 11.26 2.98 3.72
CA GLU A 39 11.93 3.74 4.77
C GLU A 39 11.46 5.19 4.86
N ILE A 40 11.13 5.82 3.73
CA ILE A 40 10.57 7.18 3.73
C ILE A 40 9.22 7.19 4.49
N VAL A 41 8.33 6.24 4.19
CA VAL A 41 7.03 6.11 4.86
C VAL A 41 7.21 5.77 6.35
N LEU A 42 8.06 4.78 6.66
CA LEU A 42 8.35 4.36 8.04
C LEU A 42 9.00 5.46 8.88
N ALA A 43 9.77 6.37 8.27
CA ALA A 43 10.31 7.55 8.95
C ALA A 43 9.26 8.64 9.17
N THR A 44 8.15 8.62 8.42
CA THR A 44 7.11 9.66 8.46
C THR A 44 5.96 9.29 9.40
N LEU A 45 5.50 8.03 9.38
CA LEU A 45 4.41 7.53 10.22
C LEU A 45 4.51 7.93 11.72
N PRO A 46 5.64 7.72 12.42
CA PRO A 46 5.75 8.08 13.84
C PRO A 46 5.90 9.58 14.10
N VAL A 47 6.14 10.40 13.07
CA VAL A 47 6.27 11.86 13.21
C VAL A 47 4.89 12.53 13.31
N TYR A 48 3.86 11.91 12.74
CA TYR A 48 2.49 12.42 12.71
C TYR A 48 1.48 11.37 13.19
N PRO A 49 1.59 10.88 14.44
CA PRO A 49 0.74 9.80 14.96
C PRO A 49 -0.76 10.14 14.98
N GLU A 50 -1.11 11.42 14.96
CA GLU A 50 -2.48 11.93 14.91
C GLU A 50 -3.07 12.01 13.49
N ILE A 51 -2.23 11.88 12.45
CA ILE A 51 -2.67 11.98 11.05
C ILE A 51 -2.84 10.59 10.46
N PRO A 52 -4.02 10.21 9.94
CA PRO A 52 -4.23 8.93 9.27
C PRO A 52 -3.48 8.86 7.93
N PHE A 53 -2.73 7.78 7.74
CA PHE A 53 -2.12 7.38 6.47
C PHE A 53 -3.00 6.33 5.81
N ALA A 54 -3.90 6.79 4.94
CA ALA A 54 -4.87 5.96 4.23
C ALA A 54 -4.37 5.57 2.83
N TYR A 55 -4.24 4.27 2.56
CA TYR A 55 -3.77 3.74 1.28
C TYR A 55 -4.92 3.10 0.48
N LEU A 56 -4.91 3.27 -0.84
CA LEU A 56 -5.76 2.53 -1.77
C LEU A 56 -4.88 1.59 -2.58
N GLN A 57 -5.13 0.29 -2.52
CA GLN A 57 -4.26 -0.69 -3.16
C GLN A 57 -5.04 -1.81 -3.82
N SER A 58 -4.80 -2.03 -5.11
CA SER A 58 -5.24 -3.25 -5.77
C SER A 58 -4.37 -4.44 -5.38
N LYS A 59 -4.99 -5.57 -5.06
CA LYS A 59 -4.27 -6.79 -4.66
C LYS A 59 -3.33 -7.30 -5.74
N THR A 60 -3.64 -7.04 -7.02
CA THR A 60 -2.84 -7.53 -8.15
C THR A 60 -2.55 -6.45 -9.20
N ASP A 61 -2.27 -5.21 -8.79
CA ASP A 61 -2.00 -4.03 -9.65
C ASP A 61 -1.09 -4.38 -10.85
N ALA A 62 -1.69 -4.41 -12.05
CA ALA A 62 -1.00 -4.85 -13.27
C ALA A 62 0.09 -3.87 -13.72
N THR A 63 -0.09 -2.57 -13.44
CA THR A 63 0.87 -1.53 -13.81
C THR A 63 2.11 -1.63 -12.94
N GLN A 64 1.97 -1.78 -11.62
CA GLN A 64 3.11 -1.96 -10.72
C GLN A 64 3.88 -3.25 -11.00
N ILE A 65 3.18 -4.35 -11.34
CA ILE A 65 3.81 -5.59 -11.80
C ILE A 65 4.61 -5.35 -13.09
N SER A 66 4.04 -4.62 -14.05
CA SER A 66 4.72 -4.28 -15.31
C SER A 66 5.97 -3.43 -15.09
N PHE A 67 5.90 -2.43 -14.19
CA PHE A 67 7.07 -1.63 -13.80
C PHE A 67 8.15 -2.48 -13.15
N TYR A 68 7.80 -3.40 -12.25
CA TYR A 68 8.75 -4.33 -11.66
C TYR A 68 9.48 -5.13 -12.76
N ILE A 69 8.73 -5.71 -13.70
CA ILE A 69 9.27 -6.55 -14.79
C ILE A 69 10.20 -5.73 -15.68
N ALA A 70 9.79 -4.52 -16.06
CA ALA A 70 10.57 -3.62 -16.90
C ALA A 70 11.89 -3.21 -16.22
N LEU A 71 11.84 -2.80 -14.94
CA LEU A 71 13.02 -2.44 -14.17
C LEU A 71 13.95 -3.64 -13.95
N ALA A 72 13.39 -4.81 -13.64
CA ALA A 72 14.19 -6.03 -13.50
C ALA A 72 14.92 -6.35 -14.81
N ALA A 73 14.24 -6.25 -15.96
CA ALA A 73 14.84 -6.49 -17.27
C ALA A 73 15.95 -5.47 -17.57
N SER A 74 15.73 -4.18 -17.32
CA SER A 74 16.74 -3.14 -17.58
C SER A 74 17.98 -3.28 -16.68
N LEU A 75 17.82 -3.87 -15.50
CA LEU A 75 18.91 -4.12 -14.54
C LEU A 75 19.55 -5.51 -14.69
N GLY A 76 19.20 -6.27 -15.73
CA GLY A 76 19.71 -7.64 -15.92
C GLY A 76 19.31 -8.64 -14.83
N LYS A 77 18.22 -8.35 -14.10
CA LYS A 77 17.62 -9.21 -13.06
C LYS A 77 16.51 -10.08 -13.66
N LYS A 78 16.03 -11.06 -12.90
CA LYS A 78 14.91 -11.93 -13.32
C LYS A 78 13.62 -11.12 -13.45
N PRO A 79 13.05 -10.94 -14.67
CA PRO A 79 11.91 -10.05 -14.90
C PRO A 79 10.59 -10.81 -14.75
N ILE A 80 10.40 -11.47 -13.62
CA ILE A 80 9.20 -12.27 -13.33
C ILE A 80 8.68 -11.86 -11.96
N LEU A 81 7.40 -11.50 -11.92
CA LEU A 81 6.63 -11.30 -10.70
C LEU A 81 5.20 -11.75 -10.98
N THR A 82 4.76 -12.84 -10.36
CA THR A 82 3.37 -13.28 -10.47
C THR A 82 2.45 -12.40 -9.63
N GLN A 83 1.14 -12.45 -9.90
CA GLN A 83 0.16 -11.74 -9.08
C GLN A 83 0.21 -12.15 -7.60
N SER A 84 0.45 -13.43 -7.32
CA SER A 84 0.60 -13.94 -5.95
C SER A 84 1.88 -13.50 -5.27
N GLN A 85 3.00 -13.49 -6.00
CA GLN A 85 4.24 -12.92 -5.48
C GLN A 85 4.10 -11.42 -5.21
N PHE A 86 3.43 -10.69 -6.10
CA PHE A 86 3.16 -9.28 -5.90
C PHE A 86 2.31 -9.04 -4.66
N TYR A 87 1.18 -9.75 -4.52
CA TYR A 87 0.27 -9.55 -3.40
C TYR A 87 0.92 -9.90 -2.05
N SER A 88 1.72 -10.98 -1.99
CA SER A 88 2.50 -11.32 -0.80
C SER A 88 3.49 -10.21 -0.43
N GLN A 89 4.28 -9.72 -1.39
CA GLN A 89 5.27 -8.67 -1.14
C GLN A 89 4.61 -7.32 -0.81
N ALA A 90 3.45 -7.01 -1.39
CA ALA A 90 2.68 -5.83 -1.05
C ALA A 90 2.17 -5.91 0.40
N ASN A 91 1.65 -7.07 0.82
CA ASN A 91 1.24 -7.29 2.20
C ASN A 91 2.40 -7.20 3.19
N GLU A 92 3.59 -7.72 2.87
CA GLU A 92 4.78 -7.55 3.72
C GLU A 92 5.10 -6.07 3.95
N ILE A 93 4.97 -5.24 2.91
CA ILE A 93 5.14 -3.79 3.01
C ILE A 93 4.05 -3.17 3.88
N MET A 94 2.77 -3.47 3.61
CA MET A 94 1.66 -2.90 4.38
C MET A 94 1.69 -3.34 5.84
N ALA A 95 2.03 -4.59 6.13
CA ALA A 95 2.22 -5.12 7.48
C ALA A 95 3.32 -4.36 8.24
N SER A 96 4.38 -3.92 7.55
CA SER A 96 5.41 -3.08 8.17
C SER A 96 4.87 -1.70 8.59
N TYR A 97 3.99 -1.11 7.79
CA TYR A 97 3.31 0.15 8.12
C TYR A 97 2.22 -0.05 9.16
N ASN A 98 1.59 -1.23 9.16
CA ASN A 98 0.51 -1.56 10.06
C ASN A 98 0.90 -1.58 11.55
N LYS A 99 2.20 -1.61 11.84
CA LYS A 99 2.79 -1.46 13.17
C LYS A 99 2.57 -0.08 13.82
N PHE A 100 2.15 0.92 13.04
CA PHE A 100 1.87 2.28 13.53
C PHE A 100 0.38 2.54 13.53
N ASP A 101 -0.19 2.96 14.66
CA ASP A 101 -1.65 3.05 14.87
C ASP A 101 -2.40 3.88 13.80
N ASN A 102 -1.72 4.86 13.21
CA ASN A 102 -2.25 5.77 12.20
C ASN A 102 -2.23 5.25 10.75
N PHE A 103 -1.88 3.99 10.50
CA PHE A 103 -1.93 3.40 9.16
C PHE A 103 -3.21 2.58 8.92
N VAL A 104 -3.89 2.83 7.80
CA VAL A 104 -5.03 2.03 7.29
C VAL A 104 -4.95 1.84 5.78
N VAL A 105 -5.53 0.75 5.26
CA VAL A 105 -5.53 0.46 3.82
C VAL A 105 -6.88 -0.08 3.34
N PHE A 106 -7.31 0.34 2.16
CA PHE A 106 -8.44 -0.23 1.43
C PHE A 106 -7.91 -1.13 0.32
N GLU A 107 -8.04 -2.43 0.51
CA GLU A 107 -7.60 -3.44 -0.45
C GLU A 107 -8.71 -3.77 -1.44
N VAL A 108 -8.40 -3.57 -2.73
CA VAL A 108 -9.31 -3.81 -3.83
C VAL A 108 -8.91 -5.08 -4.56
N ASP A 109 -9.81 -6.05 -4.60
CA ASP A 109 -9.65 -7.22 -5.46
C ASP A 109 -9.50 -6.81 -6.93
N GLY A 110 -8.51 -7.40 -7.61
CA GLY A 110 -8.26 -7.16 -9.03
C GLY A 110 -6.97 -6.40 -9.29
N SER A 111 -6.77 -6.03 -10.56
CA SER A 111 -5.48 -5.56 -11.08
C SER A 111 -5.48 -4.10 -11.53
N HIS A 112 -6.51 -3.35 -11.16
CA HIS A 112 -6.75 -1.99 -11.61
C HIS A 112 -5.65 -1.01 -11.14
N HIS A 113 -5.39 0.01 -11.96
CA HIS A 113 -4.44 1.08 -11.68
C HIS A 113 -4.88 2.37 -12.39
N THR A 114 -5.03 3.53 -11.74
CA THR A 114 -5.15 3.86 -10.30
C THR A 114 -6.64 3.98 -9.90
N PHE A 115 -7.05 4.77 -8.90
CA PHE A 115 -8.49 4.99 -8.60
C PHE A 115 -8.88 6.46 -8.54
N THR A 116 -8.15 7.27 -7.78
CA THR A 116 -8.52 8.65 -7.44
C THR A 116 -8.79 9.59 -8.63
N PRO A 117 -8.11 9.50 -9.80
CA PRO A 117 -8.46 10.36 -10.93
C PRO A 117 -9.58 9.78 -11.82
N MET A 118 -10.15 8.63 -11.47
CA MET A 118 -11.05 7.86 -12.33
C MET A 118 -12.44 7.68 -11.71
N LYS A 119 -13.43 7.35 -12.56
CA LYS A 119 -14.82 7.15 -12.12
C LYS A 119 -14.96 6.01 -11.11
N GLN A 120 -14.05 5.04 -11.17
CA GLN A 120 -13.95 3.90 -10.28
C GLN A 120 -13.78 4.31 -8.82
N TYR A 121 -13.23 5.50 -8.54
CA TYR A 121 -13.21 6.04 -7.18
C TYR A 121 -14.61 6.07 -6.53
N TYR A 122 -15.64 6.41 -7.33
CA TYR A 122 -17.02 6.51 -6.86
C TYR A 122 -17.79 5.19 -6.90
N THR A 123 -17.25 4.17 -7.58
CA THR A 123 -18.00 2.94 -7.89
C THR A 123 -17.29 1.64 -7.50
N ALA A 124 -16.04 1.67 -7.07
CA ALA A 124 -15.34 0.47 -6.59
C ALA A 124 -15.69 0.22 -5.12
N GLY A 125 -15.98 -1.04 -4.78
CA GLY A 125 -15.90 -1.58 -3.42
C GLY A 125 -14.69 -2.50 -3.27
N THR A 126 -14.63 -3.27 -2.18
CA THR A 126 -13.52 -4.20 -1.88
C THR A 126 -13.38 -5.34 -2.89
N LEU A 127 -14.45 -5.71 -3.63
CA LEU A 127 -14.39 -6.71 -4.71
C LEU A 127 -13.93 -6.12 -6.06
N GLY A 128 -13.68 -4.81 -6.10
CA GLY A 128 -13.13 -4.10 -7.25
C GLY A 128 -14.11 -3.85 -8.41
N PRO A 129 -13.70 -3.01 -9.38
CA PRO A 129 -14.57 -2.59 -10.48
C PRO A 129 -14.85 -3.70 -11.50
N ASP A 130 -13.98 -4.71 -11.58
CA ASP A 130 -14.09 -5.81 -12.55
C ASP A 130 -15.22 -6.80 -12.18
N GLN A 131 -15.66 -6.82 -10.93
CA GLN A 131 -16.82 -7.59 -10.45
C GLN A 131 -18.14 -6.79 -10.56
N GLY A 132 -18.10 -5.63 -11.22
CA GLY A 132 -19.21 -4.70 -11.32
C GLY A 132 -19.05 -3.50 -10.38
N SER A 133 -19.58 -2.35 -10.80
CA SER A 133 -19.66 -1.16 -9.96
C SER A 133 -20.46 -1.47 -8.69
N GLY A 134 -19.84 -1.33 -7.52
CA GLY A 134 -20.47 -1.55 -6.20
C GLY A 134 -20.36 -2.96 -5.64
N ALA A 135 -19.50 -3.82 -6.21
CA ALA A 135 -19.21 -5.12 -5.62
C ALA A 135 -18.29 -4.97 -4.40
N GLY A 136 -18.70 -5.56 -3.27
CA GLY A 136 -18.02 -5.42 -1.98
C GLY A 136 -18.37 -4.10 -1.30
N PHE A 137 -18.36 -4.08 0.02
CA PHE A 137 -18.62 -2.89 0.83
C PHE A 137 -17.48 -2.69 1.84
N PRO A 138 -17.24 -1.45 2.30
CA PRO A 138 -17.89 -0.21 1.87
C PRO A 138 -17.46 0.22 0.45
N MET A 139 -18.15 1.20 -0.13
CA MET A 139 -17.67 1.84 -1.36
C MET A 139 -16.41 2.65 -1.04
N MET A 140 -15.46 2.71 -1.99
CA MET A 140 -14.21 3.44 -1.81
C MET A 140 -14.41 4.91 -1.46
N VAL A 141 -15.34 5.59 -2.14
CA VAL A 141 -15.68 6.99 -1.83
C VAL A 141 -16.25 7.14 -0.41
N ASP A 142 -17.06 6.19 0.05
CA ASP A 142 -17.63 6.21 1.39
C ASP A 142 -16.56 5.93 2.45
N TRP A 143 -15.60 5.06 2.15
CA TRP A 143 -14.45 4.79 2.99
C TRP A 143 -13.52 6.00 3.13
N VAL A 144 -13.18 6.68 2.03
CA VAL A 144 -12.34 7.90 2.09
C VAL A 144 -13.05 9.03 2.86
N ASN A 145 -14.38 9.11 2.78
CA ASN A 145 -15.16 10.08 3.55
C ASN A 145 -15.18 9.79 5.06
N GLN A 146 -14.65 8.65 5.52
CA GLN A 146 -14.49 8.33 6.95
C GLN A 146 -13.16 8.82 7.53
N ILE A 147 -12.24 9.36 6.71
CA ILE A 147 -10.98 9.89 7.22
C ILE A 147 -11.27 11.00 8.24
N PRO A 148 -10.83 10.86 9.51
CA PRO A 148 -11.10 11.86 10.53
C PRO A 148 -10.16 13.05 10.34
N PHE A 149 -10.68 14.16 9.78
CA PHE A 149 -9.90 15.36 9.50
C PHE A 149 -9.95 16.44 10.59
N ASP A 150 -10.87 16.39 11.56
CA ASP A 150 -10.98 17.38 12.65
C ASP A 150 -11.75 16.83 13.87
N ASP A 151 -11.52 17.42 15.06
CA ASP A 151 -12.15 17.19 16.38
C ASP A 151 -13.69 17.42 16.43
N VAL A 152 -14.37 17.50 15.29
CA VAL A 152 -15.73 18.04 15.16
C VAL A 152 -16.81 16.96 15.33
N ALA A 153 -16.44 15.68 15.34
CA ALA A 153 -17.33 14.60 15.73
C ALA A 153 -16.57 13.57 16.56
N ASP A 154 -16.84 13.56 17.86
CA ASP A 154 -16.60 12.41 18.73
C ASP A 154 -17.15 11.17 17.98
N ASP A 155 -16.30 10.17 17.71
CA ASP A 155 -16.57 8.89 17.02
C ASP A 155 -16.16 8.74 15.54
N ASN A 156 -15.50 9.72 14.90
CA ASN A 156 -14.95 9.49 13.56
C ASN A 156 -13.75 8.53 13.57
N SER A 157 -13.88 7.42 12.86
CA SER A 157 -12.85 6.40 12.70
C SER A 157 -12.84 5.87 11.27
N ILE A 158 -11.69 5.33 10.86
CA ILE A 158 -11.50 4.69 9.56
C ILE A 158 -10.84 3.33 9.77
N SER A 159 -11.33 2.31 9.07
CA SER A 159 -10.82 0.93 9.22
C SER A 159 -10.08 0.46 7.98
N THR A 160 -9.09 -0.41 8.13
CA THR A 160 -8.59 -1.20 7.00
C THR A 160 -9.73 -2.06 6.46
N GLU A 161 -9.92 -2.03 5.14
CA GLU A 161 -10.98 -2.77 4.47
C GLU A 161 -10.37 -3.79 3.50
N CYS A 162 -10.85 -5.03 3.58
CA CYS A 162 -10.46 -6.10 2.67
C CYS A 162 -11.58 -7.13 2.57
N GLN A 163 -11.76 -7.71 1.39
CA GLN A 163 -12.66 -8.84 1.18
C GLN A 163 -11.87 -10.15 0.96
N GLY A 164 -12.26 -11.21 1.67
CA GLY A 164 -11.65 -12.52 1.58
C GLY A 164 -11.63 -13.24 2.92
N GLU A 165 -11.22 -14.50 2.92
CA GLU A 165 -10.90 -15.20 4.17
C GLU A 165 -9.62 -14.61 4.78
N SER A 166 -9.58 -14.51 6.11
CA SER A 166 -8.40 -14.02 6.83
C SER A 166 -7.34 -15.13 6.90
N TYR A 167 -6.10 -14.81 6.56
CA TYR A 167 -4.98 -15.76 6.58
C TYR A 167 -3.82 -15.22 7.42
N ASP A 168 -3.22 -16.12 8.21
CA ASP A 168 -2.16 -15.76 9.13
C ASP A 168 -0.84 -15.37 8.46
N GLU A 169 -0.12 -14.46 9.12
CA GLU A 169 1.22 -14.02 8.76
C GLU A 169 2.17 -15.22 8.64
N GLY A 170 2.95 -15.28 7.56
CA GLY A 170 4.01 -16.28 7.40
C GLY A 170 3.57 -17.73 7.18
N GLY A 171 2.26 -18.01 7.10
CA GLY A 171 1.76 -19.32 6.70
C GLY A 171 2.19 -19.66 5.27
N THR A 172 2.74 -20.85 5.05
CA THR A 172 3.05 -21.39 3.70
C THR A 172 1.80 -21.67 2.87
N ASP A 173 0.62 -21.53 3.48
CA ASP A 173 -0.67 -21.99 2.94
C ASP A 173 -1.53 -20.82 2.43
N LYS A 174 -0.94 -19.63 2.23
CA LYS A 174 -1.66 -18.51 1.61
C LYS A 174 -2.14 -18.92 0.21
N PRO A 175 -3.42 -18.71 -0.13
CA PRO A 175 -3.95 -19.20 -1.39
C PRO A 175 -3.36 -18.39 -2.56
N GLU A 176 -2.93 -19.09 -3.61
CA GLU A 176 -2.33 -18.46 -4.80
C GLU A 176 -3.32 -17.60 -5.61
N ASN A 177 -4.60 -17.57 -5.21
CA ASN A 177 -5.66 -16.84 -5.88
C ASN A 177 -5.71 -15.34 -5.52
N ASN A 178 -4.97 -14.89 -4.50
CA ASN A 178 -4.96 -13.49 -4.03
C ASN A 178 -6.32 -13.01 -3.52
N LYS A 179 -7.20 -13.93 -3.13
CA LYS A 179 -8.57 -13.68 -2.65
C LYS A 179 -8.66 -13.90 -1.14
N TYR A 180 -7.70 -13.34 -0.41
CA TYR A 180 -7.62 -13.40 1.04
C TYR A 180 -7.30 -12.03 1.62
N CYS A 181 -7.48 -11.89 2.93
CA CYS A 181 -7.03 -10.74 3.72
C CYS A 181 -5.90 -11.18 4.64
N ASP A 182 -4.79 -10.45 4.64
CA ASP A 182 -3.64 -10.79 5.46
C ASP A 182 -3.85 -10.34 6.91
N SER A 183 -3.75 -11.25 7.87
CA SER A 183 -4.03 -10.92 9.29
C SER A 183 -3.00 -9.97 9.90
N ALA A 184 -1.84 -9.79 9.26
CA ALA A 184 -0.86 -8.77 9.63
C ALA A 184 -1.29 -7.35 9.22
N VAL A 185 -2.29 -7.21 8.35
CA VAL A 185 -2.79 -5.94 7.80
C VAL A 185 -4.23 -5.66 8.24
N TYR A 186 -5.10 -6.68 8.20
CA TYR A 186 -6.53 -6.60 8.49
C TYR A 186 -6.93 -7.54 9.64
N PRO A 187 -7.87 -7.16 10.53
CA PRO A 187 -8.54 -5.85 10.61
C PRO A 187 -7.73 -4.84 11.42
N LYS A 188 -7.95 -3.55 11.13
CA LYS A 188 -7.42 -2.44 11.93
C LYS A 188 -8.34 -1.24 11.84
N THR A 189 -8.39 -0.43 12.88
CA THR A 189 -9.13 0.84 12.90
C THR A 189 -8.24 1.93 13.47
N PHE A 190 -8.22 3.08 12.80
CA PHE A 190 -7.70 4.33 13.33
C PHE A 190 -8.88 5.20 13.78
N ALA A 191 -8.77 5.77 14.97
CA ALA A 191 -9.72 6.73 15.51
C ALA A 191 -8.95 7.88 16.17
N VAL A 192 -9.46 9.10 16.05
CA VAL A 192 -8.89 10.25 16.78
C VAL A 192 -9.32 10.13 18.24
N SER A 193 -8.35 10.19 19.14
CA SER A 193 -8.53 10.08 20.60
C SER A 193 -8.70 11.43 21.27
#